data_AF-A0A220U2Y2-F1
#
_entry.id   AF-A0A220U2Y2-F1
#
_cell.length_a   1.000
_cell.length_b   1.000
_cell.length_c   1.000
_cell.angle_alpha   90.00
_cell.angle_beta   90.00
_cell.angle_gamma   90.00
#
_symmetry.space_group_name_H-M   'P 1'
#
loop_
_entity.id
_entity.type
_entity.pdbx_description
1 polymer ?
#
loop_
_entity_poly.entity_id
_entity_poly.type
_entity_poly.pdbx_seq_one_letter_code
_entity_poly.pdbx_strand_id
1 'polypeptide(L)'
;MMLVSGPIKTVMKIAKKVQEEVDKELYDLPTIQQKLIQLQMMYELEEIPEDVFKEKEEELLARYEMAKRKEMEQWEAMTKQKDDE
;
A
#
# COMPACT_ATOMS: atom_id res chain seq x y z
N MET A 1 -1.68 -21.36 32.20
CA MET A 1 -0.59 -21.73 31.27
C MET A 1 -0.20 -20.46 30.54
N MET A 2 1.01 -19.95 30.78
CA MET A 2 1.52 -18.70 30.23
C MET A 2 1.82 -18.91 28.74
N LEU A 3 1.05 -18.30 27.84
CA LEU A 3 1.43 -18.26 26.43
C LEU A 3 2.29 -17.02 26.20
N VAL A 4 3.54 -17.34 25.92
CA VAL A 4 4.68 -16.49 25.65
C VAL A 4 4.36 -15.53 24.52
N SER A 5 4.63 -14.25 24.78
CA SER A 5 4.84 -13.19 23.80
C SER A 5 5.72 -13.64 22.62
N GLY A 6 5.13 -13.92 21.46
CA GLY A 6 5.80 -14.01 20.15
C GLY A 6 6.14 -12.62 19.58
N PRO A 7 6.95 -12.48 18.51
CA PRO A 7 7.77 -11.31 18.26
C PRO A 7 6.99 -10.15 17.60
N ILE A 8 6.01 -9.57 18.31
CA ILE A 8 5.28 -8.36 17.88
C ILE A 8 6.24 -7.16 17.71
N LYS A 9 7.49 -7.24 18.20
CA LYS A 9 8.51 -6.19 18.05
C LYS A 9 9.28 -6.18 16.73
N THR A 10 9.16 -7.19 15.87
CA THR A 10 9.93 -7.22 14.61
C THR A 10 9.23 -6.45 13.49
N VAL A 11 7.89 -6.44 13.46
CA VAL A 11 7.09 -5.73 12.45
C VAL A 11 7.22 -4.20 12.58
N MET A 12 7.33 -3.67 13.81
CA MET A 12 7.58 -2.23 14.03
C MET A 12 8.87 -1.72 13.38
N LYS A 13 9.89 -2.57 13.16
CA LYS A 13 11.16 -2.12 12.55
C LYS A 13 11.04 -1.89 11.04
N ILE A 14 10.09 -2.54 10.36
CA ILE A 14 9.79 -2.27 8.95
C ILE A 14 8.96 -0.99 8.86
N ALA A 15 7.98 -0.80 9.76
CA ALA A 15 7.17 0.42 9.82
C ALA A 15 8.00 1.69 10.11
N LYS A 16 9.06 1.59 10.93
CA LYS A 16 9.92 2.74 11.27
C LYS A 16 10.86 3.18 10.15
N LYS A 17 11.14 2.35 9.14
CA LYS A 17 12.10 2.69 8.09
C LYS A 17 11.46 3.28 6.82
N VAL A 18 10.13 3.22 6.73
CA VAL A 18 9.35 3.86 5.67
C VAL A 18 8.95 5.30 6.04
N GLN A 19 9.03 5.66 7.32
CA GLN A 19 8.43 6.89 7.86
C GLN A 19 9.14 8.20 7.48
N GLU A 20 10.34 8.15 6.89
CA GLU A 20 11.13 9.36 6.58
C GLU A 20 10.81 10.01 5.21
N GLU A 21 10.00 9.39 4.34
CA GLU A 21 9.60 9.98 3.04
C GLU A 21 8.08 10.16 2.84
N VAL A 22 7.28 10.05 3.92
CA VAL A 22 5.80 9.95 3.82
C VAL A 22 5.10 11.30 3.58
N ASP A 23 5.80 12.44 3.61
CA ASP A 23 5.18 13.76 3.47
C ASP A 23 4.70 14.11 2.05
N LYS A 24 4.84 13.22 1.06
CA LYS A 24 4.33 13.43 -0.32
C LYS A 24 3.35 12.37 -0.84
N GLU A 25 3.19 11.24 -0.16
CA GLU A 25 2.70 9.99 -0.74
C GLU A 25 1.18 9.72 -0.58
N LEU A 26 0.30 10.72 -0.76
CA LEU A 26 -1.14 10.40 -0.78
C LEU A 26 -1.58 9.68 -2.07
N TYR A 27 -0.70 9.57 -3.07
CA TYR A 27 -0.97 8.93 -4.37
C TYR A 27 0.14 8.01 -4.88
N ASP A 28 1.11 7.63 -4.05
CA ASP A 28 2.19 6.75 -4.49
C ASP A 28 1.73 5.28 -4.47
N LEU A 29 1.84 4.62 -5.64
CA LEU A 29 1.59 3.18 -5.79
C LEU A 29 2.28 2.35 -4.67
N PRO A 30 3.53 2.66 -4.25
CA PRO A 30 4.18 2.02 -3.10
C PRO A 30 3.35 1.99 -1.82
N THR A 31 2.67 3.09 -1.47
CA THR A 31 1.89 3.19 -0.23
C THR A 31 0.64 2.31 -0.28
N ILE A 32 0.00 2.22 -1.45
CA ILE A 32 -1.17 1.36 -1.64
C ILE A 32 -0.75 -0.12 -1.57
N GLN A 33 0.38 -0.47 -2.19
CA GLN A 33 0.96 -1.82 -2.11
C GLN A 33 1.31 -2.19 -0.66
N GLN A 34 1.90 -1.28 0.11
CA GLN A 34 2.19 -1.51 1.53
C GLN A 34 0.92 -1.73 2.35
N LYS A 35 -0.15 -0.98 2.08
CA LYS A 35 -1.45 -1.17 2.75
C LYS A 35 -2.07 -2.52 2.42
N LEU A 36 -1.97 -2.98 1.18
CA LEU A 36 -2.43 -4.32 0.77
C LEU A 36 -1.65 -5.42 1.52
N ILE A 37 -0.32 -5.30 1.60
CA ILE A 37 0.52 -6.25 2.35
C ILE A 37 0.15 -6.28 3.84
N GLN A 38 -0.06 -5.11 4.45
CA GLN A 38 -0.49 -5.03 5.85
C GLN A 38 -1.87 -5.66 6.06
N LEU A 39 -2.80 -5.41 5.15
CA LEU A 39 -4.15 -5.96 5.19
C LEU A 39 -4.13 -7.50 5.10
N GLN A 40 -3.32 -8.04 4.20
CA GLN A 40 -3.14 -9.48 4.05
C GLN A 40 -2.51 -10.10 5.30
N MET A 41 -1.51 -9.45 5.89
CA MET A 41 -0.91 -9.91 7.15
C MET A 41 -1.91 -9.91 8.30
N MET A 42 -2.77 -8.88 8.43
CA MET A 42 -3.82 -8.85 9.46
C MET A 42 -4.83 -9.99 9.27
N TYR A 43 -5.17 -10.33 8.02
CA TYR A 43 -6.03 -11.47 7.71
C TYR A 43 -5.34 -12.81 8.03
N GLU A 44 -4.08 -12.98 7.62
CA GLU A 44 -3.28 -14.20 7.90
C GLU A 44 -3.08 -14.43 9.42
N LEU A 45 -3.07 -13.36 10.21
CA LEU A 45 -2.99 -13.41 11.68
C LEU A 45 -4.37 -13.55 12.35
N GLU A 46 -5.45 -13.71 11.59
CA GLU A 46 -6.84 -13.75 12.06
C GLU A 46 -7.24 -12.50 12.89
N GLU A 47 -6.55 -11.37 12.72
CA GLU A 47 -6.87 -10.10 13.38
C GLU A 47 -8.13 -9.44 12.78
N ILE A 48 -8.42 -9.73 11.50
CA ILE A 48 -9.63 -9.29 10.80
C ILE A 48 -10.35 -10.48 10.13
N PRO A 49 -11.68 -10.46 10.05
CA PRO A 49 -12.43 -11.49 9.33
C PRO A 49 -12.30 -11.31 7.80
N GLU A 50 -12.49 -12.41 7.06
CA GLU A 50 -12.37 -12.46 5.60
C GLU A 50 -13.25 -11.42 4.88
N ASP A 51 -14.47 -11.18 5.38
CA ASP A 51 -15.39 -10.20 4.78
C ASP A 51 -14.82 -8.77 4.84
N VAL A 52 -14.18 -8.41 5.97
CA VAL A 52 -13.54 -7.10 6.17
C VAL A 52 -12.27 -7.00 5.35
N PHE A 53 -11.52 -8.11 5.23
CA PHE A 53 -10.35 -8.19 4.35
C PHE A 53 -10.76 -7.89 2.89
N LYS A 54 -11.77 -8.59 2.37
CA LYS A 54 -12.22 -8.43 0.97
C LYS A 54 -12.73 -7.03 0.68
N GLU A 55 -13.55 -6.45 1.56
CA GLU A 55 -14.07 -5.09 1.39
C GLU A 55 -12.92 -4.06 1.29
N LYS A 56 -11.93 -4.19 2.18
CA LYS A 56 -10.78 -3.28 2.23
C LYS A 56 -9.80 -3.51 1.08
N GLU A 57 -9.62 -4.75 0.66
CA GLU A 57 -8.76 -5.11 -0.47
C GLU A 57 -9.31 -4.50 -1.77
N GLU A 58 -10.62 -4.65 -2.01
CA GLU A 58 -11.29 -4.09 -3.18
C GLU A 58 -11.20 -2.55 -3.21
N GLU A 59 -11.38 -1.89 -2.06
CA GLU A 59 -11.22 -0.44 -1.92
C GLU A 59 -9.78 0.01 -2.28
N LEU A 60 -8.77 -0.71 -1.81
CA LEU A 60 -7.36 -0.40 -2.06
C LEU A 60 -6.97 -0.67 -3.52
N LEU A 61 -7.44 -1.77 -4.11
CA LEU A 61 -7.20 -2.10 -5.51
C LEU A 61 -7.83 -1.09 -6.47
N ALA A 62 -9.05 -0.63 -6.21
CA ALA A 62 -9.68 0.43 -7.00
C ALA A 62 -8.85 1.72 -6.97
N ARG A 63 -8.28 2.07 -5.81
CA ARG A 63 -7.38 3.23 -5.68
C ARG A 63 -6.07 3.02 -6.42
N TYR A 64 -5.51 1.81 -6.38
CA TYR A 64 -4.29 1.45 -7.09
C TYR A 64 -4.46 1.63 -8.60
N GLU A 65 -5.56 1.14 -9.17
CA GLU A 65 -5.85 1.29 -10.59
C GLU A 65 -5.98 2.75 -11.01
N MET A 66 -6.68 3.57 -10.22
CA MET A 66 -6.80 5.00 -10.47
C MET A 66 -5.45 5.72 -10.42
N ALA A 67 -4.60 5.38 -9.44
CA ALA A 67 -3.26 5.96 -9.32
C ALA A 67 -2.37 5.58 -10.51
N LYS A 68 -2.35 4.29 -10.88
CA LYS A 68 -1.57 3.77 -12.02
C LYS A 68 -2.01 4.39 -13.35
N ARG A 69 -3.32 4.58 -13.54
CA ARG A 69 -3.85 5.21 -14.75
C ARG A 69 -3.40 6.67 -14.86
N LYS A 70 -3.46 7.42 -13.76
CA LYS A 70 -2.98 8.82 -13.74
C LYS A 70 -1.48 8.92 -14.02
N GLU A 71 -0.68 8.00 -13.48
CA GLU A 71 0.76 7.93 -13.75
C GLU A 71 1.03 7.72 -15.25
N MET A 72 0.34 6.77 -15.89
CA MET A 72 0.48 6.53 -17.33
C MET A 72 0.04 7.73 -18.17
N GLU A 73 -1.10 8.35 -17.86
CA GLU A 73 -1.60 9.54 -18.57
C GLU A 73 -0.61 10.72 -18.44
N GLN A 74 0.00 10.91 -17.26
CA GLN A 74 1.04 11.92 -17.06
C GLN A 74 2.32 11.61 -17.84
N TRP A 75 2.74 10.34 -17.87
CA TRP A 75 3.89 9.91 -18.66
C TRP A 75 3.68 10.13 -20.16
N GLU A 76 2.51 9.75 -20.69
CA GLU A 76 2.14 9.96 -22.10
C GLU A 76 2.08 11.45 -22.46
N ALA A 77 1.59 12.31 -21.56
CA ALA A 77 1.57 13.75 -21.78
C ALA A 77 2.99 14.35 -21.84
N MET A 78 3.91 13.86 -21.00
CA MET A 78 5.31 14.31 -20.99
C MET A 78 6.10 13.81 -22.22
N THR A 79 5.81 12.62 -22.74
CA THR A 79 6.48 12.12 -23.95
C THR A 79 5.98 12.81 -25.20
N LYS A 80 4.68 13.12 -25.30
CA LYS A 80 4.11 13.86 -26.45
C LYS A 80 4.65 15.29 -26.60
N GLN A 81 4.94 15.99 -25.50
CA GLN A 81 5.48 17.35 -25.56
C GLN A 81 6.92 17.43 -26.08
N LYS A 82 7.68 16.32 -26.05
CA LYS A 82 9.07 16.28 -26.54
C LYS A 82 9.21 16.07 -28.04
N ASP A 83 8.16 15.61 -28.72
CA ASP A 83 8.18 15.36 -30.16
C ASP A 83 7.79 16.61 -30.99
N ASP A 84 7.30 17.67 -30.33
CA ASP A 84 6.85 18.92 -30.96
C ASP A 84 7.85 20.10 -30.81
N GLU A 85 9.08 19.87 -30.32
CA GLU A 85 10.14 20.90 -30.15
C GLU A 85 11.37 20.68 -31.06
#